data_AF-A0AAV3FMA7-F1
#
_entry.id   AF-A0AAV3FMA7-F1
#
_cell.length_a   1.000
_cell.length_b   1.000
_cell.length_c   1.000
_cell.angle_alpha   90.00
_cell.angle_beta   90.00
_cell.angle_gamma   90.00
#
_symmetry.space_group_name_H-M   'P 1'
#
loop_
_entity.id
_entity.type
_entity.pdbx_description
1 polymer ?
#
loop_
_entity_poly.entity_id
_entity_poly.type
_entity_poly.pdbx_seq_one_letter_code
_entity_poly.pdbx_strand_id
1 'polypeptide(L)' 'MRFHFGPGYRIYYARSGSEIYLLLIGGDKRKQQADIKKAKKLFREYSE' A
#
# COMPACT_ATOMS: atom_id res chain seq x y z
N MET A 1 8.91 -2.39 0.54
CA MET A 1 9.70 -2.63 1.76
C MET A 1 8.85 -3.45 2.74
N ARG A 2 9.37 -4.54 3.30
CA ARG A 2 8.64 -5.45 4.21
C ARG A 2 9.41 -5.51 5.54
N PHE A 3 8.79 -5.05 6.62
CA PHE A 3 9.40 -5.09 7.96
C PHE A 3 8.87 -6.30 8.74
N HIS A 4 9.76 -6.99 9.45
CA HIS A 4 9.50 -8.26 10.14
C HIS A 4 9.45 -8.10 11.67
N PHE A 5 8.82 -7.04 12.19
CA PHE A 5 8.71 -6.78 13.63
C PHE A 5 7.23 -6.56 14.02
N GLY A 6 6.68 -7.33 14.97
CA GLY A 6 5.28 -7.23 15.43
C GLY A 6 4.24 -7.97 14.54
N PRO A 7 2.91 -7.69 14.66
CA PRO A 7 1.82 -8.40 13.97
C PRO A 7 1.92 -8.48 12.42
N GLY A 8 2.91 -7.84 11.81
CA GLY A 8 3.16 -7.85 10.38
C GLY A 8 2.29 -6.83 9.66
N TYR A 9 2.26 -5.59 10.17
CA TYR A 9 1.63 -4.47 9.49
C TYR A 9 2.30 -4.22 8.14
N ARG A 10 1.49 -3.96 7.12
CA ARG A 10 1.95 -3.59 5.77
C ARG A 10 1.56 -2.15 5.51
N ILE A 11 2.55 -1.35 5.18
CA ILE A 11 2.35 0.01 4.70
C ILE A 11 2.49 -0.03 3.19
N TYR A 12 1.44 0.43 2.50
CA TYR A 12 1.48 0.63 1.07
C TYR A 12 1.69 2.12 0.81
N TYR A 13 2.61 2.44 -0.08
CA TYR A 13 2.83 3.80 -0.51
C TYR A 13 3.16 3.81 -2.00
N ALA A 14 2.90 4.94 -2.63
CA ALA A 14 3.30 5.23 -3.99
C ALA A 14 4.04 6.58 -4.03
N ARG A 15 4.81 6.80 -5.08
CA ARG A 15 5.55 8.04 -5.28
C ARG A 15 5.29 8.56 -6.68
N SER A 16 4.92 9.83 -6.79
CA SER A 16 4.83 10.54 -8.06
C SER A 16 5.74 11.77 -7.97
N GLY A 17 6.84 11.77 -8.72
CA GLY A 17 7.85 12.84 -8.64
C GLY A 17 8.42 13.04 -7.22
N SER A 18 8.19 14.22 -6.64
CA SER A 18 8.56 14.58 -5.27
C SER A 18 7.51 14.24 -4.22
N GLU A 19 6.31 13.83 -4.63
CA GLU A 19 5.19 13.56 -3.72
C GLU A 19 5.13 12.09 -3.33
N ILE A 20 4.85 11.84 -2.04
CA ILE A 20 4.66 10.51 -1.48
C ILE A 20 3.20 10.36 -1.09
N TYR A 21 2.58 9.33 -1.66
CA TYR A 21 1.20 8.93 -1.38
C TYR A 21 1.21 7.79 -0.38
N LEU A 22 0.81 8.07 0.86
CA LEU A 22 0.60 7.03 1.85
C LEU A 22 -0.78 6.40 1.63
N LEU A 23 -0.80 5.15 1.18
CA LEU A 23 -2.04 4.40 1.01
C LEU A 23 -2.37 3.74 2.34
N LEU A 24 -3.32 4.36 3.07
CA LEU A 24 -3.87 3.84 4.34
C LEU A 24 -4.76 2.62 4.11
N ILE A 25 -4.20 1.60 3.47
CA ILE A 25 -4.82 0.31 3.24
C ILE A 25 -3.94 -0.77 3.85
N GLY A 26 -4.55 -1.80 4.41
CA GLY A 26 -3.82 -2.92 4.96
C GLY A 26 -4.72 -3.86 5.74
N GLY A 27 -4.56 -5.15 5.52
CA GLY A 27 -5.18 -6.21 6.30
C GLY A 27 -4.17 -7.27 6.77
N ASP A 28 -4.71 -8.37 7.28
CA ASP A 28 -3.94 -9.57 7.64
C ASP A 28 -3.12 -10.11 6.44
N LYS A 29 -2.06 -10.87 6.73
CA LYS A 29 -1.20 -11.55 5.76
C LYS A 29 -1.97 -12.31 4.67
N ARG A 30 -3.13 -12.88 4.99
CA ARG A 30 -3.99 -13.60 4.04
C ARG A 30 -4.58 -12.70 2.94
N LYS A 31 -4.64 -11.38 3.14
CA LYS A 31 -5.24 -10.41 2.18
C LYS A 31 -4.21 -9.60 1.40
N GLN A 32 -2.91 -9.89 1.56
CA GLN A 32 -1.82 -9.11 0.96
C GLN A 32 -1.96 -8.88 -0.55
N GLN A 33 -2.37 -9.88 -1.32
CA GLN A 33 -2.51 -9.76 -2.78
C GLN A 33 -3.70 -8.85 -3.17
N ALA A 34 -4.81 -8.94 -2.43
CA ALA A 34 -5.96 -8.06 -2.62
C ALA A 34 -5.62 -6.61 -2.26
N ASP A 35 -4.87 -6.41 -1.17
CA ASP A 35 -4.41 -5.08 -0.74
C ASP A 35 -3.46 -4.46 -1.78
N ILE A 36 -2.55 -5.24 -2.38
CA ILE A 36 -1.68 -4.77 -3.48
C ILE A 36 -2.53 -4.31 -4.68
N LYS A 37 -3.53 -5.09 -5.09
CA LYS A 37 -4.41 -4.73 -6.21
C LYS A 37 -5.19 -3.45 -5.91
N LYS A 38 -5.68 -3.30 -4.68
CA LYS A 38 -6.39 -2.10 -4.22
C LYS A 38 -5.47 -0.88 -4.17
N ALA A 39 -4.23 -1.02 -3.70
CA ALA A 39 -3.22 0.06 -3.71
C ALA A 39 -2.99 0.60 -5.12
N LYS A 40 -2.77 -0.30 -6.08
CA LYS A 40 -2.54 0.09 -7.48
C LYS A 40 -3.74 0.82 -8.08
N LYS A 41 -4.96 0.35 -7.78
CA LYS A 41 -6.19 1.00 -8.22
C LYS A 41 -6.32 2.42 -7.64
N LEU A 42 -6.20 2.56 -6.31
CA LEU A 42 -6.32 3.85 -5.62
C LEU A 42 -5.25 4.85 -6.10
N PHE A 43 -4.01 4.40 -6.29
CA PHE A 43 -2.96 5.27 -6.79
C PHE A 43 -3.25 5.77 -8.21
N ARG A 44 -3.80 4.90 -9.08
CA ARG A 44 -4.22 5.30 -10.42
C ARG A 44 -5.36 6.31 -10.38
N GLU A 45 -6.38 6.08 -9.57
CA GLU A 45 -7.52 7.00 -9.40
C GLU A 45 -7.10 8.37 -8.85
N TYR A 46 -6.03 8.45 -8.06
CA TYR A 46 -5.54 9.72 -7.51
C TYR A 46 -4.52 10.43 -8.42
N SER A 47 -3.87 9.70 -9.33
CA SER A 47 -2.86 10.27 -10.25
C SER A 47 -3.44 10.65 -11.62
N GLU A 48 -4.72 10.34 -11.87
CA GLU A 48 -5.54 10.82 -12.99
C GLU A 48 -6.29 12.09 -12.58
#